data_AF-A0A3B9T635-F1
#
_entry.id   AF-A0A3B9T635-F1
#
_cell.length_a   1.000
_cell.length_b   1.000
_cell.length_c   1.000
_cell.angle_alpha   90.00
_cell.angle_beta   90.00
_cell.angle_gamma   90.00
#
_symmetry.space_group_name_H-M   'P 1'
#
loop_
_entity.id
_entity.type
_entity.pdbx_description
1 polymer ?
#
loop_
_entity_poly.entity_id
_entity_poly.type
_entity_poly.pdbx_seq_one_letter_code
_entity_poly.pdbx_strand_id
1 'polypeptide(L)'
;MGKAKSLKLKALEATKWLWCFSTKLEKNNCFCDLQSCALSNNFVLLLTVFKAKDIFILNKNYMDYNTERGRLVIPEYGRNIQKMIRHANNIEDRERRTSFINYIVGVMTQMHLSTGSYGDYNHMIWDHIHIIADYKLDVDAPYPIPDREAVEAKPKTMSYSAGNIKYRPYGSNIEKMIKLALSYEEGEEKESLVETIANHLKKAYLNWNRDSVEDVVILEHLAVLSDGKLKLREGFEFSAAEEIINQRAKKKWVDNRPGGRPGSKPMNRQNKSKQNLNQNQKRRPTVR
;
A
#
# COMPACT_ATOMS: atom_id res chain seq x y z
N MET A 1 -90.55 0.55 10.72
CA MET A 1 -89.43 1.52 10.66
C MET A 1 -88.27 1.09 11.58
N GLY A 2 -87.56 0.01 11.23
CA GLY A 2 -86.60 -0.63 12.16
C GLY A 2 -85.33 -1.23 11.55
N LYS A 3 -85.05 -0.99 10.26
CA LYS A 3 -83.84 -1.54 9.59
C LYS A 3 -82.80 -0.49 9.14
N ALA A 4 -83.11 0.80 9.28
CA ALA A 4 -82.18 1.89 8.90
C ALA A 4 -81.29 2.41 10.05
N LYS A 5 -81.51 1.98 11.30
CA LYS A 5 -80.71 2.38 12.48
C LYS A 5 -79.58 1.40 12.84
N SER A 6 -79.59 0.16 12.36
CA SER A 6 -78.53 -0.83 12.66
C SER A 6 -77.32 -0.76 11.73
N LEU A 7 -77.45 -0.14 10.55
CA LEU A 7 -76.35 0.06 9.59
C LEU A 7 -75.47 1.27 9.92
N LYS A 8 -75.99 2.28 10.64
CA LYS A 8 -75.20 3.42 11.11
C LYS A 8 -74.38 3.14 12.38
N LEU A 9 -74.78 2.17 13.21
CA LEU A 9 -74.02 1.79 14.41
C LEU A 9 -72.79 0.94 14.07
N LYS A 10 -72.88 0.06 13.06
CA LYS A 10 -71.75 -0.78 12.60
C LYS A 10 -70.66 0.00 11.85
N ALA A 11 -70.97 1.17 11.31
CA ALA A 11 -70.01 2.05 10.64
C ALA A 11 -69.16 2.89 11.62
N LEU A 12 -69.60 3.07 12.87
CA LEU A 12 -68.92 3.86 13.90
C LEU A 12 -67.98 3.03 14.82
N GLU A 13 -68.06 1.70 14.79
CA GLU A 13 -67.10 0.82 15.47
C GLU A 13 -65.88 0.46 14.61
N ALA A 14 -66.02 0.49 13.27
CA ALA A 14 -64.92 0.22 12.33
C ALA A 14 -63.87 1.35 12.29
N THR A 15 -64.26 2.59 12.62
CA THR A 15 -63.34 3.75 12.67
C THR A 15 -62.56 3.85 13.98
N LYS A 16 -62.97 3.12 15.03
CA LYS A 16 -62.21 3.02 16.30
C LYS A 16 -61.05 2.03 16.24
N TRP A 17 -61.09 1.05 15.33
CA TRP A 17 -60.02 0.08 15.11
C TRP A 17 -58.88 0.61 14.22
N LEU A 18 -59.19 1.51 13.28
CA LEU A 18 -58.20 2.11 12.38
C LEU A 18 -57.26 3.11 13.07
N TRP A 19 -57.65 3.69 14.22
CA TRP A 19 -56.79 4.60 14.99
C TRP A 19 -55.91 3.88 16.03
N CYS A 20 -56.26 2.64 16.42
CA CYS A 20 -55.47 1.85 17.38
C CYS A 20 -54.39 0.97 16.72
N PHE A 21 -54.55 0.65 15.43
CA PHE A 21 -53.56 -0.13 14.67
C PHE A 21 -52.35 0.71 14.21
N SER A 22 -52.46 2.05 14.21
CA SER A 22 -51.40 2.96 13.76
C SER A 22 -50.35 3.30 14.83
N THR A 23 -50.49 2.85 16.07
CA THR A 23 -49.59 3.23 17.19
C THR A 23 -48.91 2.06 17.90
N LYS A 24 -48.91 0.85 17.31
CA LYS A 24 -48.31 -0.33 17.94
C LYS A 24 -47.60 -1.27 16.97
N LEU A 25 -46.72 -0.72 16.12
CA LEU A 25 -45.74 -1.48 15.33
C LEU A 25 -44.31 -0.95 15.52
N GLU A 26 -43.98 -0.59 16.75
CA GLU A 26 -42.61 -0.59 17.25
C GLU A 26 -42.56 -1.51 18.47
N LYS A 27 -42.19 -2.78 18.24
CA LYS A 27 -41.40 -3.66 19.13
C LYS A 27 -41.62 -5.15 18.78
N ASN A 28 -40.54 -5.74 18.28
CA ASN A 28 -40.05 -7.10 18.55
C ASN A 28 -40.77 -8.32 17.94
N ASN A 29 -39.98 -9.00 17.08
CA ASN A 29 -39.74 -10.44 16.98
C ASN A 29 -40.87 -11.48 16.93
N CYS A 30 -40.68 -12.38 15.95
CA CYS A 30 -40.94 -13.82 15.97
C CYS A 30 -42.32 -14.37 15.58
N PHE A 31 -42.28 -15.17 14.50
CA PHE A 31 -42.77 -16.55 14.40
C PHE A 31 -44.18 -16.83 13.84
N CYS A 32 -44.19 -17.80 12.91
CA CYS A 32 -45.28 -18.65 12.41
C CYS A 32 -46.36 -18.09 11.46
N ASP A 33 -46.18 -18.43 10.18
CA ASP A 33 -46.93 -19.45 9.43
C ASP A 33 -48.47 -19.58 9.49
N LEU A 34 -48.96 -19.93 8.28
CA LEU A 34 -50.23 -20.53 7.89
C LEU A 34 -51.49 -19.66 7.72
N GLN A 35 -51.74 -19.34 6.44
CA GLN A 35 -52.79 -20.03 5.66
C GLN A 35 -54.24 -19.89 6.13
N SER A 36 -54.95 -18.89 5.59
CA SER A 36 -56.34 -19.09 5.15
C SER A 36 -56.89 -17.92 4.35
N CYS A 37 -57.92 -18.25 3.57
CA CYS A 37 -58.88 -17.37 2.92
C CYS A 37 -58.46 -16.72 1.60
N ALA A 38 -58.45 -17.58 0.58
CA ALA A 38 -58.97 -17.23 -0.73
C ALA A 38 -60.44 -16.76 -0.66
N LEU A 39 -60.85 -16.07 -1.73
CA LEU A 39 -62.21 -15.70 -2.16
C LEU A 39 -62.68 -14.27 -1.83
N SER A 40 -62.43 -13.36 -2.77
CA SER A 40 -63.53 -12.85 -3.59
C SER A 40 -62.98 -12.21 -4.87
N ASN A 41 -63.28 -12.85 -6.00
CA ASN A 41 -63.05 -12.33 -7.33
C ASN A 41 -63.91 -11.07 -7.52
N ASN A 42 -63.29 -9.89 -7.44
CA ASN A 42 -63.73 -8.67 -8.11
C ASN A 42 -62.68 -7.54 -8.08
N PHE A 43 -61.39 -7.87 -8.04
CA PHE A 43 -60.30 -6.90 -8.04
C PHE A 43 -59.32 -7.13 -9.20
N VAL A 44 -59.83 -7.59 -10.35
CA VAL A 44 -59.02 -7.83 -11.57
C VAL A 44 -59.25 -6.75 -12.64
N LEU A 45 -60.17 -5.79 -12.42
CA LEU A 45 -60.47 -4.73 -13.38
C LEU A 45 -60.06 -3.30 -12.96
N LEU A 46 -59.24 -3.18 -11.91
CA LEU A 46 -58.66 -1.89 -11.49
C LEU A 46 -57.13 -1.93 -11.31
N LEU A 47 -56.48 -2.87 -11.99
CA LEU A 47 -55.01 -3.04 -11.99
C LEU A 47 -54.39 -2.90 -13.39
N THR A 48 -55.11 -2.36 -14.38
CA THR A 48 -54.62 -2.25 -15.77
C THR A 48 -54.33 -0.84 -16.26
N VAL A 49 -54.48 0.24 -15.45
CA VAL A 49 -54.27 1.61 -15.98
C VAL A 49 -53.44 2.56 -15.08
N PHE A 50 -53.14 2.25 -13.82
CA PHE A 50 -52.37 3.17 -12.97
C PHE A 50 -51.07 2.56 -12.43
N LYS A 51 -49.95 3.09 -12.94
CA LYS A 51 -48.58 2.99 -12.43
C LYS A 51 -47.91 1.61 -12.38
N ALA A 52 -47.70 1.04 -13.57
CA ALA A 52 -46.61 0.08 -13.81
C ALA A 52 -45.25 0.79 -14.09
N LYS A 53 -44.91 1.86 -13.34
CA LYS A 53 -43.60 2.54 -13.47
C LYS A 53 -42.78 2.63 -12.20
N ASP A 54 -43.35 2.39 -11.02
CA ASP A 54 -42.64 2.54 -9.74
C ASP A 54 -42.61 1.24 -8.92
N ILE A 55 -42.48 0.09 -9.59
CA ILE A 55 -41.98 -1.16 -8.96
C ILE A 55 -40.72 -1.55 -9.73
N PHE A 56 -39.73 -0.67 -9.69
CA PHE A 56 -38.38 -0.93 -10.20
C PHE A 56 -37.41 -1.07 -9.01
N ILE A 57 -37.79 -1.84 -8.00
CA ILE A 57 -36.89 -2.25 -6.92
C ILE A 57 -37.11 -3.74 -6.67
N LEU A 58 -36.67 -4.57 -7.62
CA LEU A 58 -36.24 -5.93 -7.31
C LEU A 58 -35.08 -6.31 -8.23
N ASN A 59 -33.88 -6.19 -7.67
CA ASN A 59 -32.70 -7.01 -7.96
C ASN A 59 -32.40 -7.30 -9.44
N LYS A 60 -31.87 -6.30 -10.14
CA LYS A 60 -31.00 -6.59 -11.29
C LYS A 60 -29.64 -7.03 -10.73
N ASN A 61 -29.50 -8.32 -10.44
CA ASN A 61 -28.19 -8.96 -10.26
C ASN A 61 -27.49 -8.98 -11.63
N TYR A 62 -27.03 -7.81 -12.06
CA TYR A 62 -26.11 -7.69 -13.18
C TYR A 62 -24.78 -8.25 -12.71
N MET A 63 -24.13 -9.10 -13.53
CA MET A 63 -22.74 -9.47 -13.32
C MET A 63 -21.90 -8.19 -13.38
N ASP A 64 -21.63 -7.62 -12.20
CA ASP A 64 -20.88 -6.39 -12.06
C ASP A 64 -19.39 -6.75 -12.14
N TYR A 65 -18.78 -6.45 -13.28
CA TYR A 65 -17.38 -6.77 -13.57
C TYR A 65 -16.45 -5.72 -12.97
N ASN A 66 -15.29 -6.15 -12.46
CA ASN A 66 -14.30 -5.24 -11.86
C ASN A 66 -13.77 -4.16 -12.80
N THR A 67 -13.84 -4.40 -14.11
CA THR A 67 -13.39 -3.51 -15.18
C THR A 67 -14.36 -2.37 -15.50
N GLU A 68 -15.65 -2.56 -15.20
CA GLU A 68 -16.70 -1.54 -15.44
C GLU A 68 -16.84 -0.58 -14.25
N ARG A 69 -16.36 -0.99 -13.08
CA ARG A 69 -16.44 -0.21 -11.85
C ARG A 69 -15.45 0.95 -11.86
N GLY A 70 -15.84 2.06 -11.22
CA GLY A 70 -14.96 3.19 -10.95
C GLY A 70 -13.67 2.78 -10.22
N ARG A 71 -12.63 3.60 -10.43
CA ARG A 71 -11.32 3.46 -9.79
C ARG A 71 -11.46 3.48 -8.27
N LEU A 72 -10.73 2.59 -7.59
CA LEU A 72 -10.56 2.65 -6.14
C LEU A 72 -9.59 3.80 -5.82
N VAL A 73 -10.03 4.76 -5.00
CA VAL A 73 -9.17 5.86 -4.53
C VAL A 73 -8.09 5.30 -3.60
N ILE A 74 -8.53 4.53 -2.60
CA ILE A 74 -7.69 3.87 -1.60
C ILE A 74 -8.02 2.36 -1.63
N PRO A 75 -7.16 1.51 -2.23
CA PRO A 75 -7.40 0.08 -2.37
C PRO A 75 -7.49 -0.70 -1.04
N GLU A 76 -6.88 -0.20 0.03
CA GLU A 76 -6.69 -0.84 1.33
C GLU A 76 -8.03 -1.15 2.03
N TYR A 77 -9.02 -0.25 1.90
CA TYR A 77 -10.34 -0.41 2.52
C TYR A 77 -11.33 -1.16 1.62
N GLY A 78 -10.97 -1.39 0.36
CA GLY A 78 -11.82 -2.08 -0.62
C GLY A 78 -13.06 -1.29 -1.07
N ARG A 79 -13.90 -1.97 -1.87
CA ARG A 79 -15.05 -1.34 -2.56
C ARG A 79 -16.25 -1.07 -1.65
N ASN A 80 -16.43 -1.86 -0.60
CA ASN A 80 -17.60 -1.76 0.28
C ASN A 80 -17.58 -0.47 1.09
N ILE A 81 -16.44 -0.10 1.66
CA ILE A 81 -16.28 1.16 2.39
C ILE A 81 -16.48 2.37 1.48
N GLN A 82 -15.93 2.33 0.26
CA GLN A 82 -16.19 3.38 -0.72
C GLN A 82 -17.68 3.50 -1.09
N LYS A 83 -18.42 2.38 -1.16
CA LYS A 83 -19.88 2.42 -1.37
C LYS A 83 -20.60 3.04 -0.17
N MET A 84 -20.21 2.70 1.06
CA MET A 84 -20.77 3.29 2.27
C MET A 84 -20.50 4.80 2.34
N ILE A 85 -19.28 5.25 2.08
CA ILE A 85 -18.93 6.68 2.10
C ILE A 85 -19.69 7.44 0.99
N ARG A 86 -19.78 6.88 -0.23
CA ARG A 86 -20.61 7.48 -1.29
C ARG A 86 -22.09 7.57 -0.91
N HIS A 87 -22.61 6.58 -0.21
CA HIS A 87 -23.97 6.62 0.32
C HIS A 87 -24.12 7.72 1.39
N ALA A 88 -23.12 7.90 2.26
CA ALA A 88 -23.13 8.96 3.27
C ALA A 88 -23.29 10.36 2.66
N ASN A 89 -22.67 10.61 1.49
CA ASN A 89 -22.83 11.88 0.76
C ASN A 89 -24.26 12.15 0.28
N ASN A 90 -25.09 11.12 0.11
CA ASN A 90 -26.48 11.26 -0.33
C ASN A 90 -27.46 11.51 0.84
N ILE A 91 -26.98 11.44 2.09
CA ILE A 91 -27.81 11.70 3.27
C ILE A 91 -27.89 13.22 3.49
N GLU A 92 -29.11 13.76 3.42
CA GLU A 92 -29.37 15.20 3.59
C GLU A 92 -29.20 15.66 5.05
N ASP A 93 -29.65 14.84 6.00
CA ASP A 93 -29.62 15.15 7.43
C ASP A 93 -28.20 15.01 8.01
N ARG A 94 -27.68 16.13 8.53
CA ARG A 94 -26.31 16.26 9.05
C ARG A 94 -26.05 15.33 10.23
N GLU A 95 -27.01 15.18 11.15
CA GLU A 95 -26.84 14.33 12.34
C GLU A 95 -26.78 12.85 11.97
N ARG A 96 -27.70 12.41 11.09
CA ARG A 96 -27.70 11.04 10.56
C ARG A 96 -26.45 10.73 9.76
N ARG A 97 -25.95 11.71 8.98
CA ARG A 97 -24.71 11.58 8.20
C ARG A 97 -23.49 11.44 9.12
N THR A 98 -23.36 12.27 10.14
CA THR A 98 -22.27 12.18 11.13
C THR A 98 -22.31 10.85 11.89
N SER A 99 -23.49 10.40 12.34
CA SER A 99 -23.65 9.11 13.01
C SER A 99 -23.24 7.93 12.11
N PHE A 100 -23.63 7.96 10.84
CA PHE A 100 -23.28 6.94 9.86
C PHE A 100 -21.77 6.91 9.54
N ILE A 101 -21.13 8.08 9.45
CA ILE A 101 -19.68 8.18 9.26
C ILE A 101 -18.92 7.63 10.49
N ASN A 102 -19.38 7.92 11.71
CA ASN A 102 -18.79 7.35 12.92
C ASN A 102 -18.86 5.82 12.94
N TYR A 103 -19.95 5.23 12.42
CA TYR A 103 -20.04 3.78 12.23
C TYR A 103 -18.98 3.27 11.22
N ILE A 104 -18.80 3.97 10.09
CA ILE A 104 -17.79 3.62 9.09
C ILE A 104 -16.37 3.72 9.67
N VAL A 105 -16.08 4.75 10.48
CA VAL A 105 -14.81 4.88 11.21
C VAL A 105 -14.57 3.64 12.06
N GLY A 106 -15.56 3.17 12.82
CA GLY A 106 -15.45 1.94 13.62
C GLY A 106 -15.11 0.70 12.79
N VAL A 107 -15.73 0.54 11.61
CA VAL A 107 -15.41 -0.55 10.68
C VAL A 107 -13.97 -0.41 10.14
N MET A 108 -13.55 0.79 9.76
CA MET A 108 -12.20 1.06 9.27
C MET A 108 -11.13 0.79 10.34
N THR A 109 -11.40 1.16 11.59
CA THR A 109 -10.53 0.88 12.75
C THR A 109 -10.37 -0.62 12.97
N GLN A 110 -11.45 -1.41 12.88
CA GLN A 110 -11.38 -2.86 13.06
C GLN A 110 -10.54 -3.55 11.98
N MET A 111 -10.55 -3.05 10.73
CA MET A 111 -9.75 -3.65 9.67
C MET A 111 -8.25 -3.37 9.81
N HIS A 112 -7.87 -2.30 10.52
CA HIS A 112 -6.48 -2.00 10.80
C HIS A 112 -6.05 -2.62 12.14
N LEU A 113 -5.71 -3.92 12.12
CA LEU A 113 -5.32 -4.69 13.32
C LEU A 113 -3.85 -4.47 13.77
N SER A 114 -3.18 -3.39 13.36
CA SER A 114 -1.77 -3.16 13.70
C SER A 114 -1.62 -2.19 14.89
N THR A 115 -0.92 -2.66 15.92
CA THR A 115 -0.75 -2.10 17.26
C THR A 115 0.15 -0.85 17.32
N GLY A 116 -0.14 0.19 16.54
CA GLY A 116 0.49 1.49 16.74
C GLY A 116 -0.32 2.42 17.65
N SER A 117 0.23 3.61 17.96
CA SER A 117 -0.44 4.65 18.77
C SER A 117 -1.81 5.04 18.18
N TYR A 118 -2.90 4.72 18.89
CA TYR A 118 -4.29 4.92 18.47
C TYR A 118 -4.60 6.34 17.97
N GLY A 119 -3.87 7.36 18.46
CA GLY A 119 -4.09 8.77 18.10
C GLY A 119 -3.79 9.08 16.62
N ASP A 120 -2.70 8.54 16.09
CA ASP A 120 -2.23 8.90 14.74
C ASP A 120 -3.06 8.20 13.64
N TYR A 121 -3.57 7.01 13.92
CA TYR A 121 -4.40 6.26 12.96
C TYR A 121 -5.79 6.85 12.79
N ASN A 122 -6.38 7.39 13.85
CA ASN A 122 -7.69 8.02 13.76
C ASN A 122 -7.65 9.21 12.82
N HIS A 123 -6.60 10.03 12.90
CA HIS A 123 -6.38 11.14 11.98
C HIS A 123 -6.29 10.66 10.52
N MET A 124 -5.49 9.62 10.26
CA MET A 124 -5.39 9.02 8.92
C MET A 124 -6.73 8.46 8.40
N ILE A 125 -7.54 7.82 9.26
CA ILE A 125 -8.86 7.30 8.85
C ILE A 125 -9.78 8.43 8.43
N TRP A 126 -9.81 9.52 9.21
CA TRP A 126 -10.57 10.71 8.86
C TRP A 126 -10.08 11.32 7.55
N ASP A 127 -8.76 11.41 7.33
CA ASP A 127 -8.20 11.87 6.06
C ASP A 127 -8.66 11.00 4.88
N HIS A 128 -8.59 9.68 5.03
CA HIS A 128 -9.02 8.72 4.03
C HIS A 128 -10.52 8.84 3.71
N ILE A 129 -11.38 9.09 4.70
CA ILE A 129 -12.81 9.30 4.48
C ILE A 129 -13.04 10.55 3.63
N HIS A 130 -12.38 11.66 3.95
CA HIS A 130 -12.51 12.90 3.19
C HIS A 130 -11.98 12.76 1.76
N ILE A 131 -10.85 12.06 1.58
CA ILE A 131 -10.28 11.75 0.26
C ILE A 131 -11.24 10.89 -0.57
N ILE A 132 -11.86 9.85 0.02
CA ILE A 132 -12.84 8.99 -0.68
C ILE A 132 -14.13 9.75 -1.02
N ALA A 133 -14.52 10.72 -0.19
CA ALA A 133 -15.71 11.53 -0.38
C ALA A 133 -15.50 12.74 -1.33
N ASP A 134 -14.35 12.85 -1.99
CA ASP A 134 -13.94 14.00 -2.82
C ASP A 134 -14.07 15.35 -2.08
N TYR A 135 -13.81 15.38 -0.76
CA TYR A 135 -13.90 16.56 0.10
C TYR A 135 -15.29 17.24 0.16
N LYS A 136 -16.35 16.55 -0.29
CA LYS A 136 -17.74 17.08 -0.29
C LYS A 136 -18.51 16.80 1.00
N LEU A 137 -17.92 16.04 1.91
CA LEU A 137 -18.57 15.57 3.12
C LEU A 137 -18.58 16.67 4.18
N ASP A 138 -19.77 17.14 4.56
CA ASP A 138 -19.98 18.03 5.70
C ASP A 138 -20.40 17.22 6.94
N VAL A 139 -19.46 17.00 7.85
CA VAL A 139 -19.62 16.25 9.10
C VAL A 139 -18.82 16.90 10.23
N ASP A 140 -19.25 16.66 11.46
CA ASP A 140 -18.52 17.10 12.64
C ASP A 140 -17.37 16.12 12.92
N ALA A 141 -16.22 16.40 12.31
CA ALA A 141 -14.98 15.65 12.54
C ALA A 141 -14.15 16.30 13.68
N PRO A 142 -13.46 15.50 14.52
CA PRO A 142 -12.59 16.02 15.56
C PRO A 142 -11.25 16.57 15.03
N TYR A 143 -10.98 16.40 13.74
CA TYR A 143 -9.75 16.82 13.06
C TYR A 143 -10.07 17.76 11.89
N PRO A 144 -9.14 18.65 11.50
CA PRO A 144 -9.34 19.53 10.35
C PRO A 144 -9.43 18.72 9.05
N ILE A 145 -10.15 19.26 8.07
CA ILE A 145 -10.25 18.66 6.74
C ILE A 145 -8.87 18.75 6.06
N PRO A 146 -8.34 17.65 5.49
CA PRO A 146 -7.08 17.68 4.78
C PRO A 146 -7.14 18.62 3.58
N ASP A 147 -6.07 19.37 3.33
CA ASP A 147 -6.00 20.27 2.18
C ASP A 147 -5.84 19.46 0.88
N ARG A 148 -6.73 19.71 -0.08
CA ARG A 148 -6.75 19.00 -1.37
C ARG A 148 -5.49 19.27 -2.17
N GLU A 149 -5.01 20.51 -2.17
CA GLU A 149 -3.82 20.89 -2.94
C GLU A 149 -2.57 20.20 -2.40
N ALA A 150 -2.44 20.11 -1.07
CA ALA A 150 -1.34 19.41 -0.41
C ALA A 150 -1.33 17.90 -0.70
N VAL A 151 -2.50 17.25 -0.76
CA VAL A 151 -2.61 15.80 -1.02
C VAL A 151 -2.37 15.46 -2.50
N GLU A 152 -2.86 16.28 -3.43
CA GLU A 152 -2.67 16.06 -4.87
C GLU A 152 -1.27 16.50 -5.35
N ALA A 153 -0.54 17.28 -4.56
CA ALA A 153 0.79 17.73 -4.88
C ALA A 153 1.73 16.54 -5.10
N LYS A 154 2.26 16.42 -6.32
CA LYS A 154 3.26 15.41 -6.63
C LYS A 154 4.52 15.66 -5.79
N PRO A 155 5.17 14.60 -5.28
CA PRO A 155 6.42 14.77 -4.56
C PRO A 155 7.47 15.42 -5.48
N LYS A 156 8.30 16.30 -4.91
CA LYS A 156 9.38 16.95 -5.65
C LYS A 156 10.33 15.89 -6.20
N THR A 157 10.62 15.96 -7.50
CA THR A 157 11.63 15.10 -8.11
C THR A 157 13.00 15.45 -7.55
N MET A 158 13.65 14.50 -6.89
CA MET A 158 15.05 14.66 -6.50
C MET A 158 15.93 14.47 -7.73
N SER A 159 16.88 15.39 -7.96
CA SER A 159 17.91 15.17 -8.97
C SER A 159 18.85 14.08 -8.46
N TYR A 160 18.98 12.99 -9.21
CA TYR A 160 20.02 12.02 -8.94
C TYR A 160 21.36 12.60 -9.41
N SER A 161 22.42 12.45 -8.61
CA SER A 161 23.75 12.91 -9.02
C SER A 161 24.28 12.02 -10.15
N ALA A 162 24.34 12.56 -11.36
CA ALA A 162 24.92 11.91 -12.53
C ALA A 162 26.47 11.98 -12.51
N GLY A 163 27.09 11.60 -11.40
CA GLY A 163 28.54 11.67 -11.25
C GLY A 163 29.26 10.80 -12.29
N ASN A 164 30.10 11.43 -13.13
CA ASN A 164 30.98 10.72 -14.06
C ASN A 164 32.16 10.13 -13.28
N ILE A 165 32.16 8.81 -13.09
CA ILE A 165 33.22 8.09 -12.38
C ILE A 165 34.30 7.67 -13.38
N LYS A 166 35.56 8.07 -13.15
CA LYS A 166 36.68 7.73 -14.05
C LYS A 166 37.05 6.24 -13.95
N TYR A 167 37.05 5.70 -12.73
CA TYR A 167 37.36 4.30 -12.45
C TYR A 167 36.20 3.60 -11.73
N ARG A 168 35.57 2.63 -12.43
CA ARG A 168 34.43 1.86 -11.92
C ARG A 168 34.68 1.13 -10.59
N PRO A 169 35.87 0.54 -10.33
CA PRO A 169 36.14 -0.13 -9.05
C PRO A 169 36.08 0.80 -7.83
N TYR A 170 36.36 2.09 -8.01
CA TYR A 170 36.53 3.07 -6.94
C TYR A 170 35.24 3.84 -6.62
N GLY A 171 34.38 4.04 -7.62
CA GLY A 171 33.14 4.77 -7.46
C GLY A 171 33.36 6.28 -7.18
N SER A 172 32.26 7.00 -6.91
CA SER A 172 32.31 8.45 -6.70
C SER A 172 32.92 8.86 -5.35
N ASN A 173 32.97 7.94 -4.38
CA ASN A 173 33.36 8.28 -3.01
C ASN A 173 34.85 8.54 -2.89
N ILE A 174 35.67 7.73 -3.57
CA ILE A 174 37.13 7.91 -3.57
C ILE A 174 37.51 9.24 -4.24
N GLU A 175 36.86 9.60 -5.34
CA GLU A 175 37.07 10.91 -5.98
C GLU A 175 36.73 12.08 -5.03
N LYS A 176 35.65 11.96 -4.25
CA LYS A 176 35.29 12.96 -3.23
C LYS A 176 36.32 13.02 -2.10
N MET A 177 36.82 11.87 -1.63
CA MET A 177 37.87 11.82 -0.61
C MET A 177 39.16 12.47 -1.09
N ILE A 178 39.55 12.23 -2.34
CA ILE A 178 40.74 12.87 -2.94
C ILE A 178 40.55 14.37 -3.06
N LYS A 179 39.37 14.84 -3.53
CA LYS A 179 39.05 16.27 -3.58
C LYS A 179 39.13 16.92 -2.20
N LEU A 180 38.66 16.24 -1.17
CA LEU A 180 38.74 16.70 0.22
C LEU A 180 40.19 16.69 0.72
N ALA A 181 40.98 15.66 0.43
CA ALA A 181 42.40 15.64 0.78
C ALA A 181 43.21 16.77 0.12
N LEU A 182 42.81 17.21 -1.08
CA LEU A 182 43.41 18.36 -1.77
C LEU A 182 43.07 19.71 -1.12
N SER A 183 41.96 19.81 -0.38
CA SER A 183 41.57 21.06 0.30
C SER A 183 42.18 21.24 1.69
N TYR A 184 42.84 20.20 2.23
CA TYR A 184 43.54 20.27 3.52
C TYR A 184 44.92 20.91 3.38
N GLU A 185 45.36 21.60 4.43
CA GLU A 185 46.71 22.18 4.51
C GLU A 185 47.80 21.09 4.58
N GLU A 186 49.01 21.43 4.14
CA GLU A 186 50.17 20.52 4.21
C GLU A 186 50.52 20.25 5.68
N GLY A 187 50.28 19.02 6.16
CA GLY A 187 50.54 18.62 7.54
C GLY A 187 50.29 17.13 7.78
N GLU A 188 50.54 16.67 9.01
CA GLU A 188 50.42 15.27 9.41
C GLU A 188 49.03 14.68 9.13
N GLU A 189 47.98 15.48 9.31
CA GLU A 189 46.60 15.08 9.06
C GLU A 189 46.35 14.77 7.58
N LYS A 190 46.88 15.59 6.66
CA LYS A 190 46.76 15.37 5.22
C LYS A 190 47.49 14.09 4.82
N GLU A 191 48.68 13.87 5.36
CA GLU A 191 49.49 12.69 5.05
C GLU A 191 48.81 11.39 5.52
N SER A 192 48.30 11.38 6.75
CA SER A 192 47.52 10.24 7.29
C SER A 192 46.24 9.98 6.47
N LEU A 193 45.57 11.03 6.00
CA LEU A 193 44.40 10.89 5.13
C LEU A 193 44.77 10.29 3.77
N VAL A 194 45.89 10.70 3.17
CA VAL A 194 46.38 10.16 1.89
C VAL A 194 46.75 8.67 2.03
N GLU A 195 47.41 8.28 3.11
CA GLU A 195 47.71 6.88 3.44
C GLU A 195 46.44 6.04 3.59
N THR A 196 45.44 6.58 4.26
CA THR A 196 44.13 5.93 4.42
C THR A 196 43.42 5.77 3.08
N ILE A 197 43.47 6.79 2.21
CA ILE A 197 42.91 6.75 0.85
C ILE A 197 43.64 5.69 0.01
N ALA A 198 44.96 5.58 0.09
CA ALA A 198 45.75 4.58 -0.64
C ALA A 198 45.38 3.15 -0.23
N ASN A 199 45.24 2.90 1.08
CA ASN A 199 44.72 1.62 1.59
C ASN A 199 43.29 1.34 1.12
N HIS A 200 42.45 2.39 1.09
CA HIS A 200 41.07 2.26 0.61
C HIS A 200 40.99 1.94 -0.89
N LEU A 201 41.89 2.51 -1.71
CA LEU A 201 42.03 2.18 -3.13
C LEU A 201 42.37 0.69 -3.32
N LYS A 202 43.39 0.18 -2.61
CA LYS A 202 43.75 -1.25 -2.69
C LYS A 202 42.58 -2.14 -2.28
N LYS A 203 41.87 -1.78 -1.20
CA LYS A 203 40.68 -2.48 -0.73
C LYS A 203 39.52 -2.47 -1.74
N ALA A 204 39.21 -1.31 -2.32
CA ALA A 204 38.14 -1.18 -3.31
C ALA A 204 38.47 -1.94 -4.60
N TYR A 205 39.73 -1.92 -5.03
CA TYR A 205 40.19 -2.66 -6.19
C TYR A 205 40.05 -4.18 -6.00
N LEU A 206 40.58 -4.71 -4.90
CA LEU A 206 40.40 -6.12 -4.52
C LEU A 206 38.93 -6.46 -4.22
N ASN A 207 38.10 -5.46 -3.92
CA ASN A 207 36.69 -5.69 -3.77
C ASN A 207 35.99 -5.93 -5.13
N TRP A 208 36.49 -5.32 -6.19
CA TRP A 208 35.91 -5.48 -7.53
C TRP A 208 36.56 -6.63 -8.31
N ASN A 209 37.87 -6.80 -8.16
CA ASN A 209 38.67 -7.84 -8.81
C ASN A 209 38.93 -9.03 -7.88
N ARG A 210 39.15 -10.21 -8.45
CA ARG A 210 39.46 -11.45 -7.69
C ARG A 210 40.96 -11.73 -7.58
N ASP A 211 41.75 -11.11 -8.43
CA ASP A 211 43.20 -11.31 -8.48
C ASP A 211 43.92 -10.33 -7.55
N SER A 212 45.12 -10.71 -7.11
CA SER A 212 46.02 -9.82 -6.38
C SER A 212 46.42 -8.63 -7.25
N VAL A 213 46.60 -7.46 -6.63
CA VAL A 213 47.06 -6.24 -7.31
C VAL A 213 48.44 -5.85 -6.80
N GLU A 214 49.30 -5.40 -7.71
CA GLU A 214 50.60 -4.83 -7.37
C GLU A 214 50.43 -3.41 -6.83
N ASP A 215 51.24 -3.06 -5.84
CA ASP A 215 51.14 -1.77 -5.15
C ASP A 215 51.48 -0.59 -6.08
N VAL A 216 52.36 -0.80 -7.06
CA VAL A 216 52.73 0.20 -8.08
C VAL A 216 51.50 0.67 -8.87
N VAL A 217 50.61 -0.25 -9.26
CA VAL A 217 49.39 0.07 -10.02
C VAL A 217 48.43 0.92 -9.19
N ILE A 218 48.35 0.67 -7.88
CA ILE A 218 47.51 1.47 -6.98
C ILE A 218 48.06 2.89 -6.82
N LEU A 219 49.38 3.06 -6.78
CA LEU A 219 50.04 4.36 -6.76
C LEU A 219 49.78 5.14 -8.05
N GLU A 220 49.85 4.48 -9.20
CA GLU A 220 49.52 5.09 -10.49
C GLU A 220 48.07 5.57 -10.52
N HIS A 221 47.13 4.75 -10.05
CA HIS A 221 45.72 5.14 -9.97
C HIS A 221 45.50 6.34 -9.03
N LEU A 222 46.19 6.40 -7.89
CA LEU A 222 46.14 7.55 -6.98
C LEU A 222 46.66 8.82 -7.68
N ALA A 223 47.76 8.72 -8.41
CA ALA A 223 48.32 9.84 -9.17
C ALA A 223 47.35 10.32 -10.27
N VAL A 224 46.74 9.39 -11.02
CA VAL A 224 45.78 9.72 -12.10
C VAL A 224 44.46 10.32 -11.59
N LEU A 225 44.03 9.95 -10.37
CA LEU A 225 42.83 10.50 -9.73
C LEU A 225 43.08 11.84 -9.03
N SER A 226 44.31 12.09 -8.57
CA SER A 226 44.70 13.32 -7.89
C SER A 226 45.37 14.35 -8.80
N ASP A 227 45.41 14.09 -10.12
CA ASP A 227 46.16 14.87 -11.11
C ASP A 227 47.64 15.07 -10.72
N GLY A 228 48.24 14.07 -10.07
CA GLY A 228 49.64 14.06 -9.64
C GLY A 228 49.97 14.90 -8.40
N LYS A 229 48.96 15.45 -7.72
CA LYS A 229 49.13 16.37 -6.59
C LYS A 229 49.33 15.67 -5.24
N LEU A 230 48.88 14.43 -5.10
CA LEU A 230 49.05 13.66 -3.87
C LEU A 230 50.20 12.67 -4.04
N LYS A 231 51.13 12.68 -3.08
CA LYS A 231 52.25 11.74 -3.00
C LYS A 231 52.25 11.07 -1.62
N LEU A 232 52.59 9.79 -1.58
CA LEU A 232 52.79 9.05 -0.33
C LEU A 232 54.21 9.24 0.19
N ARG A 233 54.39 9.07 1.51
CA ARG A 233 55.70 9.06 2.16
C ARG A 233 56.56 7.91 1.65
N GLU A 234 57.87 8.13 1.54
CA GLU A 234 58.83 7.09 1.20
C GLU A 234 58.87 6.04 2.33
N GLY A 235 58.55 4.78 2.00
CA GLY A 235 58.50 3.67 2.97
C GLY A 235 57.10 3.27 3.46
N PHE A 236 56.03 3.83 2.90
CA PHE A 236 54.67 3.37 3.21
C PHE A 236 54.41 1.96 2.68
N GLU A 237 54.01 1.05 3.58
CA GLU A 237 53.58 -0.29 3.23
C GLU A 237 52.05 -0.37 3.18
N PHE A 238 51.53 -0.93 2.08
CA PHE A 238 50.09 -1.16 1.95
C PHE A 238 49.62 -2.28 2.87
N SER A 239 48.39 -2.17 3.36
CA SER A 239 47.73 -3.28 4.05
C SER A 239 47.77 -4.59 3.24
N ALA A 240 48.01 -5.70 3.94
CA ALA A 240 48.16 -7.01 3.33
C ALA A 240 46.86 -7.43 2.60
N ALA A 241 47.00 -7.86 1.34
CA ALA A 241 45.86 -8.27 0.51
C ALA A 241 45.04 -9.42 1.15
N GLU A 242 45.71 -10.32 1.87
CA GLU A 242 45.10 -11.44 2.59
C GLU A 242 44.17 -10.98 3.69
N GLU A 243 44.54 -9.96 4.45
CA GLU A 243 43.71 -9.42 5.53
C GLU A 243 42.40 -8.85 4.96
N ILE A 244 42.49 -8.16 3.83
CA ILE A 244 41.35 -7.58 3.11
C ILE A 244 40.40 -8.68 2.59
N ILE A 245 40.95 -9.75 2.00
CA ILE A 245 40.16 -10.86 1.45
C ILE A 245 39.52 -11.68 2.57
N ASN A 246 40.24 -11.97 3.65
CA ASN A 246 39.73 -12.76 4.78
C ASN A 246 38.57 -12.08 5.52
N GLN A 247 38.56 -10.74 5.55
CA GLN A 247 37.40 -9.98 6.06
C GLN A 247 36.11 -10.24 5.25
N ARG A 248 36.20 -10.60 3.96
CA ARG A 248 35.02 -11.00 3.16
C ARG A 248 34.46 -12.34 3.60
N ALA A 249 35.33 -13.32 3.82
CA ALA A 249 34.93 -14.67 4.23
C ALA A 249 34.28 -14.69 5.62
N LYS A 250 34.72 -13.80 6.52
CA LYS A 250 34.17 -13.64 7.87
C LYS A 250 32.79 -12.96 7.90
N LYS A 251 32.42 -12.18 6.89
CA LYS A 251 31.06 -11.60 6.73
C LYS A 251 30.04 -12.61 6.15
N LYS A 252 30.13 -13.89 6.52
CA LYS A 252 28.98 -14.78 6.38
C LYS A 252 27.94 -14.32 7.39
N TRP A 253 26.81 -13.84 6.88
CA TRP A 253 25.62 -13.54 7.66
C TRP A 253 25.37 -14.68 8.65
N VAL A 254 25.52 -14.40 9.94
CA VAL A 254 24.92 -15.24 10.98
C VAL A 254 23.43 -15.05 10.77
N ASP A 255 22.80 -16.03 10.10
CA ASP A 255 21.37 -16.08 9.84
C ASP A 255 20.69 -16.26 11.21
N ASN A 256 20.48 -15.15 11.92
CA ASN A 256 19.87 -15.13 13.24
C ASN A 256 18.35 -15.25 13.08
N ARG A 257 17.89 -16.35 12.47
CA ARG A 257 16.48 -16.72 12.47
C ARG A 257 16.17 -17.34 13.84
N PRO A 258 15.30 -16.72 14.65
CA PRO A 258 14.84 -17.36 15.87
C PRO A 258 13.91 -18.51 15.46
N GLY A 259 14.39 -19.76 15.57
CA GLY A 259 13.53 -20.95 15.44
C GLY A 259 14.00 -22.11 14.54
N GLY A 260 15.24 -22.12 14.02
CA GLY A 260 15.74 -23.24 13.22
C GLY A 260 16.31 -24.39 14.05
N ARG A 261 15.61 -25.54 14.12
CA ARG A 261 16.11 -26.80 14.73
C ARG A 261 17.49 -27.21 14.18
N PRO A 262 18.42 -27.71 15.02
CA PRO A 262 19.73 -28.16 14.56
C PRO A 262 19.64 -29.55 13.92
N GLY A 263 20.29 -29.72 12.77
CA GLY A 263 20.74 -31.04 12.30
C GLY A 263 20.04 -31.59 11.06
N SER A 264 20.58 -31.29 9.88
CA SER A 264 20.72 -32.26 8.79
C SER A 264 21.83 -31.81 7.87
N LYS A 265 22.95 -32.55 7.84
CA LYS A 265 24.00 -32.37 6.83
C LYS A 265 23.37 -32.55 5.44
N PRO A 266 23.66 -31.68 4.45
CA PRO A 266 23.20 -31.92 3.09
C PRO A 266 23.93 -33.15 2.53
N MET A 267 23.14 -34.19 2.22
CA MET A 267 23.60 -35.40 1.58
C MET A 267 24.09 -35.05 0.17
N ASN A 268 25.37 -35.31 -0.09
CA ASN A 268 26.05 -35.14 -1.36
C ASN A 268 25.38 -36.01 -2.43
N ARG A 269 24.44 -35.42 -3.19
CA ARG A 269 23.78 -36.11 -4.30
C ARG A 269 24.69 -36.01 -5.52
N GLN A 270 25.50 -37.06 -5.69
CA GLN A 270 26.34 -37.26 -6.86
C GLN A 270 25.55 -37.05 -8.15
N ASN A 271 26.05 -36.13 -8.94
CA ASN A 271 25.57 -35.80 -10.28
C ASN A 271 25.81 -37.01 -11.20
N LYS A 272 24.75 -37.76 -11.52
CA LYS A 272 24.79 -38.78 -12.57
C LYS A 272 24.04 -38.26 -13.79
N SER A 273 24.84 -37.93 -14.80
CA SER A 273 24.53 -37.79 -16.23
C SER A 273 23.09 -38.13 -16.66
N LYS A 274 22.48 -37.22 -17.42
CA LYS A 274 21.75 -37.59 -18.64
C LYS A 274 21.76 -36.42 -19.62
N GLN A 275 22.50 -36.65 -20.72
CA GLN A 275 22.36 -35.97 -22.00
C GLN A 275 20.92 -36.11 -22.53
N ASN A 276 20.58 -35.26 -23.51
CA ASN A 276 19.40 -35.22 -24.37
C ASN A 276 18.22 -34.37 -23.86
N LEU A 277 18.07 -33.16 -24.40
CA LEU A 277 17.37 -32.95 -25.69
C LEU A 277 17.40 -31.47 -26.07
N ASN A 278 18.21 -31.19 -27.08
CA ASN A 278 18.23 -29.95 -27.83
C ASN A 278 17.10 -30.02 -28.87
N GLN A 279 15.95 -29.39 -28.62
CA GLN A 279 14.92 -29.12 -29.63
C GLN A 279 13.84 -28.18 -29.08
N ASN A 280 14.08 -26.86 -29.14
CA ASN A 280 13.04 -25.87 -29.51
C ASN A 280 13.63 -24.45 -29.56
N GLN A 281 14.28 -24.12 -30.66
CA GLN A 281 14.36 -22.74 -31.13
C GLN A 281 13.29 -22.56 -32.21
N LYS A 282 12.08 -22.15 -31.83
CA LYS A 282 11.12 -21.57 -32.77
C LYS A 282 11.30 -20.06 -32.79
N ARG A 283 11.73 -19.59 -33.96
CA ARG A 283 12.01 -18.22 -34.37
C ARG A 283 10.72 -17.37 -34.30
N ARG A 284 10.81 -16.16 -33.72
CA ARG A 284 9.85 -15.08 -33.98
C ARG A 284 10.30 -14.33 -35.23
N PRO A 285 9.46 -14.14 -36.26
CA PRO A 285 9.77 -13.21 -37.33
C PRO A 285 9.52 -11.77 -36.86
N THR A 286 10.50 -10.91 -37.05
CA THR A 286 10.34 -9.45 -36.98
C THR A 286 9.58 -8.98 -38.22
N VAL A 287 8.44 -8.32 -38.01
CA VAL A 287 7.68 -7.62 -39.05
C VAL A 287 8.51 -6.44 -39.54
N ARG A 288 8.55 -6.28 -40.87
CA ARG A 288 9.20 -5.19 -41.58
C ARG A 288 8.25 -4.01 -41.72
#